data_AF-A0A7X6TS07-F1
#
_entry.id   AF-A0A7X6TS07-F1
#
_cell.length_a   1.000
_cell.length_b   1.000
_cell.length_c   1.000
_cell.angle_alpha   90.00
_cell.angle_beta   90.00
_cell.angle_gamma   90.00
#
_symmetry.space_group_name_H-M   'P 1'
#
loop_
_entity.id
_entity.type
_entity.pdbx_description
1 polymer ?
#
loop_
_entity_poly.entity_id
_entity_poly.type
_entity_poly.pdbx_seq_one_letter_code
_entity_poly.pdbx_strand_id
1 'polypeptide(L)'
;MDKLLKLIMKIQQDISLSFSVSLSGNWIHGNGDGDKYPLKLKETYGFLAFSSPPKSDVLSLLKLLLEKEIDEYTEHFSLENHSVPFILGETSRISAPEDTQRKLSKGKLFLIESKQLEENKILLEEAYENEIHYLWSLEGRLLLFLQDSKEEEISQSIYASILENTMEEPSVAYISHHVDFDDLPKAYAELKQIMLTGKTYYKEKLIFRNTDLLLESFIYSIPKEEKNHMIVPYQQLLTSLDKEDKAMIYSYVNNHMALQKTAKELHLHRNTLTYRLGKLEKDFNLDLKNMTHVIYLYTMILFLNEL
;
A
#
# COMPACT_ATOMS: atom_id res chain seq x y z
N MET A 1 -6.41 6.08 -25.75
CA MET A 1 -6.64 7.46 -26.21
C MET A 1 -6.62 7.58 -27.74
N ASP A 2 -5.62 7.06 -28.45
CA ASP A 2 -5.46 7.20 -29.92
C ASP A 2 -6.66 6.78 -30.79
N LYS A 3 -7.36 5.69 -30.44
CA LYS A 3 -8.53 5.22 -31.20
C LYS A 3 -9.71 6.21 -31.10
N LEU A 4 -9.97 6.72 -29.90
CA LEU A 4 -11.03 7.71 -29.63
C LEU A 4 -10.73 9.04 -30.35
N LEU A 5 -9.48 9.50 -30.32
CA LEU A 5 -9.07 10.74 -30.96
C LEU A 5 -9.19 10.65 -32.50
N LYS A 6 -8.76 9.52 -33.08
CA LYS A 6 -8.97 9.23 -34.51
C LYS A 6 -10.45 9.18 -34.89
N LEU A 7 -11.29 8.60 -34.05
CA LEU A 7 -12.74 8.57 -34.26
C LEU A 7 -13.33 9.99 -34.23
N ILE A 8 -12.97 10.81 -33.24
CA ILE A 8 -13.44 12.19 -33.12
C ILE A 8 -13.06 12.98 -34.39
N MET A 9 -11.79 12.89 -34.82
CA MET A 9 -11.33 13.56 -36.04
C MET A 9 -12.07 13.07 -37.30
N LYS A 10 -12.32 11.76 -37.40
CA LYS A 10 -13.06 11.17 -38.51
C LYS A 10 -14.51 11.64 -38.53
N ILE A 11 -15.18 11.67 -37.38
CA ILE A 11 -16.55 12.19 -37.26
C ILE A 11 -16.58 13.65 -37.72
N GLN A 12 -15.70 14.52 -37.23
CA GLN A 12 -15.64 15.92 -37.65
C GLN A 12 -15.51 16.08 -39.17
N GLN A 13 -14.71 15.22 -39.79
CA GLN A 13 -14.56 15.18 -41.24
C GLN A 13 -15.84 14.72 -41.94
N ASP A 14 -16.47 13.64 -41.46
CA ASP A 14 -17.64 13.01 -42.09
C ASP A 14 -18.92 13.86 -41.96
N ILE A 15 -19.13 14.52 -40.82
CA ILE A 15 -20.34 15.35 -40.57
C ILE A 15 -20.11 16.85 -40.79
N SER A 16 -18.89 17.27 -41.17
CA SER A 16 -18.51 18.68 -41.39
C SER A 16 -18.90 19.60 -40.23
N LEU A 17 -18.85 19.07 -39.01
CA LEU A 17 -19.23 19.77 -37.78
C LEU A 17 -18.00 19.86 -36.87
N SER A 18 -17.62 21.08 -36.52
CA SER A 18 -16.53 21.32 -35.57
C SER A 18 -17.06 21.28 -34.14
N PHE A 19 -16.41 20.50 -33.29
CA PHE A 19 -16.74 20.38 -31.87
C PHE A 19 -15.53 20.03 -31.02
N SER A 20 -15.44 20.60 -29.83
CA SER A 20 -14.46 20.20 -28.82
C SER A 20 -15.08 19.15 -27.90
N VAL A 21 -14.23 18.28 -27.35
CA VAL A 21 -14.65 17.19 -26.45
C VAL A 21 -13.93 17.35 -25.11
N SER A 22 -14.72 17.62 -24.08
CA SER A 22 -14.26 17.61 -22.69
C SER A 22 -14.73 16.31 -22.05
N LEU A 23 -13.77 15.54 -21.53
CA LEU A 23 -14.06 14.39 -20.67
C LEU A 23 -13.49 14.63 -19.29
N SER A 24 -14.32 14.47 -18.26
CA SER A 24 -13.91 14.63 -16.85
C SER A 24 -13.10 15.90 -16.58
N GLY A 25 -13.57 17.03 -17.10
CA GLY A 25 -12.94 18.34 -16.89
C GLY A 25 -11.71 18.64 -17.74
N ASN A 26 -11.22 17.67 -18.55
CA ASN A 26 -10.07 17.87 -19.44
C ASN A 26 -10.48 17.84 -20.91
N TRP A 27 -9.92 18.75 -21.70
CA TRP A 27 -10.08 18.75 -23.15
C TRP A 27 -9.24 17.63 -23.77
N ILE A 28 -9.90 16.58 -24.25
CA ILE A 28 -9.24 15.49 -24.97
C ILE A 28 -9.14 15.77 -26.47
N HIS A 29 -9.95 16.71 -26.97
CA HIS A 29 -9.90 17.19 -28.34
C HIS A 29 -10.42 18.63 -28.41
N GLY A 30 -9.65 19.51 -29.05
CA GLY A 30 -9.89 20.96 -29.01
C GLY A 30 -9.47 21.60 -27.68
N ASN A 31 -9.90 22.83 -27.47
CA ASN A 31 -9.49 23.70 -26.35
C ASN A 31 -10.68 24.49 -25.77
N GLY A 32 -11.92 24.12 -26.12
CA GLY A 32 -13.12 24.87 -25.75
C GLY A 32 -13.37 26.11 -26.63
N ASP A 33 -12.68 26.25 -27.76
CA ASP A 33 -12.96 27.32 -28.70
C ASP A 33 -14.40 27.19 -29.24
N GLY A 34 -15.26 28.11 -28.81
CA GLY A 34 -16.67 28.12 -29.16
C GLY A 34 -17.58 27.33 -28.22
N ASP A 35 -17.34 27.30 -26.91
CA ASP A 35 -18.22 26.78 -25.83
C ASP A 35 -19.62 27.46 -25.72
N LYS A 36 -20.23 27.86 -26.84
CA LYS A 36 -21.53 28.55 -26.87
C LYS A 36 -22.71 27.57 -26.72
N TYR A 37 -22.53 26.33 -27.17
CA TYR A 37 -23.58 25.31 -27.18
C TYR A 37 -23.05 24.01 -26.59
N PRO A 38 -23.09 23.84 -25.25
CA PRO A 38 -22.65 22.60 -24.61
C PRO A 38 -23.71 21.51 -24.75
N LEU A 39 -23.30 20.31 -25.15
CA LEU A 39 -24.10 19.09 -25.08
C LEU A 39 -23.53 18.18 -24.01
N LYS A 40 -24.28 18.00 -22.91
CA LYS A 40 -23.92 17.06 -21.86
C LYS A 40 -24.02 15.62 -22.38
N LEU A 41 -22.95 14.86 -22.22
CA LEU A 41 -22.97 13.40 -22.36
C LEU A 41 -23.66 12.77 -21.13
N LYS A 42 -23.66 11.44 -20.96
CA LYS A 42 -24.07 10.78 -19.70
C LYS A 42 -23.44 11.50 -18.51
N GLU A 43 -24.15 11.54 -17.38
CA GLU A 43 -23.92 12.49 -16.27
C GLU A 43 -22.50 12.59 -15.73
N THR A 44 -21.68 11.59 -16.03
CA THR A 44 -20.33 11.31 -15.60
C THR A 44 -19.27 11.76 -16.62
N TYR A 45 -19.51 11.59 -17.93
CA TYR A 45 -18.42 11.64 -18.91
C TYR A 45 -17.89 13.03 -19.23
N GLY A 46 -18.75 14.04 -19.38
CA GLY A 46 -18.34 15.38 -19.77
C GLY A 46 -19.30 16.00 -20.79
N PHE A 47 -18.78 16.83 -21.68
CA PHE A 47 -19.61 17.56 -22.65
C PHE A 47 -18.90 17.77 -23.99
N LEU A 48 -19.72 17.89 -25.03
CA LEU A 48 -19.30 18.38 -26.33
C LEU A 48 -19.56 19.88 -26.40
N ALA A 49 -18.64 20.63 -26.99
CA ALA A 49 -18.80 22.05 -27.21
C ALA A 49 -18.80 22.36 -28.71
N PHE A 50 -19.85 23.05 -29.17
CA PHE A 50 -20.01 23.40 -30.58
C PHE A 50 -19.93 24.91 -30.77
N SER A 51 -19.17 25.34 -31.78
CA SER A 51 -19.05 26.74 -32.18
C SER A 51 -20.33 27.30 -32.84
N SER A 52 -21.21 26.42 -33.32
CA SER A 52 -22.52 26.73 -33.91
C SER A 52 -23.57 25.70 -33.48
N PRO A 53 -24.85 26.06 -33.32
CA PRO A 53 -25.88 25.14 -32.84
C PRO A 53 -26.13 24.03 -33.86
N PRO A 54 -25.85 22.76 -33.54
CA PRO A 54 -26.10 21.64 -34.45
C PRO A 54 -27.59 21.27 -34.50
N LYS A 55 -28.00 20.57 -35.56
CA LYS A 55 -29.38 20.08 -35.71
C LYS A 55 -29.70 19.01 -34.65
N SER A 56 -30.93 19.03 -34.13
CA SER A 56 -31.40 18.14 -33.05
C SER A 56 -31.18 16.63 -33.33
N ASP A 57 -31.42 16.18 -34.55
CA ASP A 57 -31.30 14.76 -34.89
C ASP A 57 -29.84 14.29 -34.95
N VAL A 58 -28.93 15.19 -35.35
CA VAL A 58 -27.48 14.94 -35.39
C VAL A 58 -26.91 14.87 -33.98
N LEU A 59 -27.42 15.70 -33.06
CA LEU A 59 -27.01 15.73 -31.66
C LEU A 59 -27.27 14.39 -30.96
N SER A 60 -28.47 13.84 -31.12
CA SER A 60 -28.86 12.58 -30.46
C SER A 60 -28.01 11.40 -30.93
N LEU A 61 -27.74 11.31 -32.23
CA LEU A 61 -26.92 10.25 -32.81
C LEU A 61 -25.44 10.39 -32.48
N LEU A 62 -24.90 11.61 -32.54
CA LEU A 62 -23.52 11.91 -32.17
C LEU A 62 -23.27 11.59 -30.69
N LYS A 63 -24.22 11.98 -29.83
CA LYS A 63 -24.20 11.66 -28.41
C LYS A 63 -24.19 10.15 -28.18
N LEU A 64 -25.11 9.40 -28.80
CA LEU A 64 -25.20 7.95 -28.65
C LEU A 64 -23.92 7.23 -29.13
N LEU A 65 -23.38 7.65 -30.28
CA LEU A 65 -22.17 7.06 -30.85
C LEU A 65 -20.95 7.30 -29.96
N LEU A 66 -20.76 8.54 -29.51
CA LEU A 66 -19.64 8.88 -28.64
C LEU A 66 -19.78 8.22 -27.27
N GLU A 67 -20.98 8.17 -26.70
CA GLU A 67 -21.21 7.45 -25.43
C GLU A 67 -20.91 5.97 -25.56
N LYS A 68 -21.30 5.31 -26.66
CA LYS A 68 -20.97 3.90 -26.89
C LYS A 68 -19.46 3.67 -27.01
N GLU A 69 -18.75 4.52 -27.75
CA GLU A 69 -17.30 4.37 -27.94
C GLU A 69 -16.50 4.80 -26.70
N ILE A 70 -17.04 5.73 -25.90
CA ILE A 70 -16.52 6.05 -24.57
C ILE A 70 -16.76 4.87 -23.63
N ASP A 71 -17.94 4.24 -23.66
CA ASP A 71 -18.24 3.03 -22.87
C ASP A 71 -17.22 1.91 -23.20
N GLU A 72 -17.02 1.59 -24.49
CA GLU A 72 -15.99 0.64 -24.96
C GLU A 72 -14.55 1.09 -24.60
N TYR A 73 -14.28 2.40 -24.61
CA TYR A 73 -13.00 2.94 -24.17
C TYR A 73 -12.78 2.83 -22.68
N THR A 74 -13.81 3.05 -21.85
CA THR A 74 -13.75 2.89 -20.39
C THR A 74 -13.62 1.43 -19.98
N GLU A 75 -14.21 0.50 -20.73
CA GLU A 75 -13.96 -0.94 -20.56
C GLU A 75 -12.50 -1.31 -20.87
N HIS A 76 -11.85 -0.62 -21.82
CA HIS A 76 -10.42 -0.77 -22.12
C HIS A 76 -9.49 0.19 -21.36
N PHE A 77 -10.05 1.11 -20.57
CA PHE A 77 -9.30 2.04 -19.75
C PHE A 77 -8.89 1.30 -18.49
N SER A 78 -7.75 0.63 -18.55
CA SER A 78 -7.15 0.08 -17.34
C SER A 78 -6.72 1.24 -16.45
N LEU A 79 -7.48 1.41 -15.37
CA LEU A 79 -7.09 2.21 -14.20
C LEU A 79 -5.66 1.91 -13.81
N GLU A 80 -5.25 0.64 -13.84
CA GLU A 80 -3.90 0.24 -13.49
C GLU A 80 -2.85 1.00 -14.29
N ASN A 81 -2.98 1.05 -15.62
CA ASN A 81 -1.98 1.70 -16.47
C ASN A 81 -1.84 3.21 -16.23
N HIS A 82 -2.85 3.86 -15.66
CA HIS A 82 -2.88 5.32 -15.48
C HIS A 82 -2.68 5.75 -14.02
N SER A 83 -2.97 4.86 -13.06
CA SER A 83 -2.72 5.09 -11.64
C SER A 83 -1.34 4.61 -11.20
N VAL A 84 -0.72 3.64 -11.89
CA VAL A 84 0.63 3.16 -11.53
C VAL A 84 1.66 4.30 -11.42
N PRO A 85 1.83 5.20 -12.42
CA PRO A 85 2.79 6.29 -12.30
C PRO A 85 2.49 7.23 -11.12
N PHE A 86 1.21 7.44 -10.81
CA PHE A 86 0.81 8.25 -9.65
C PHE A 86 1.14 7.54 -8.34
N ILE A 87 0.79 6.26 -8.19
CA ILE A 87 1.08 5.46 -6.99
C ILE A 87 2.60 5.38 -6.74
N LEU A 88 3.39 5.33 -7.80
CA LEU A 88 4.86 5.40 -7.74
C LEU A 88 5.40 6.80 -7.46
N GLY A 89 4.55 7.84 -7.45
CA GLY A 89 4.93 9.24 -7.23
C GLY A 89 5.58 9.92 -8.43
N GLU A 90 5.54 9.29 -9.61
CA GLU A 90 6.09 9.82 -10.87
C GLU A 90 5.22 10.95 -11.45
N THR A 91 3.92 10.95 -11.13
CA THR A 91 2.98 12.01 -11.49
C THR A 91 2.27 12.58 -10.27
N SER A 92 1.92 13.86 -10.31
CA SER A 92 1.18 14.54 -9.24
C SER A 92 -0.33 14.33 -9.29
N ARG A 93 -0.84 13.77 -10.40
CA ARG A 93 -2.26 13.49 -10.63
C ARG A 93 -2.42 12.22 -11.43
N ILE A 94 -3.55 11.56 -11.25
CA ILE A 94 -3.94 10.39 -12.02
C ILE A 94 -4.55 10.85 -13.32
N SER A 95 -4.07 10.30 -14.42
CA SER A 95 -4.64 10.53 -15.74
C SER A 95 -5.89 9.66 -15.96
N ALA A 96 -6.86 9.68 -15.02
CA ALA A 96 -8.10 8.91 -15.07
C ALA A 96 -9.34 9.80 -14.98
N PRO A 97 -10.48 9.39 -15.58
CA PRO A 97 -11.75 10.11 -15.48
C PRO A 97 -12.16 10.42 -14.03
N GLU A 98 -12.79 11.57 -13.80
CA GLU A 98 -13.22 12.05 -12.46
C GLU A 98 -14.21 11.09 -11.80
N ASP A 99 -15.07 10.39 -12.55
CA ASP A 99 -16.00 9.42 -11.96
C ASP A 99 -15.31 8.17 -11.45
N THR A 100 -14.21 7.80 -12.10
CA THR A 100 -13.35 6.73 -11.66
C THR A 100 -12.70 7.11 -10.34
N GLN A 101 -12.23 8.37 -10.21
CA GLN A 101 -11.71 8.92 -8.95
C GLN A 101 -12.79 9.02 -7.87
N ARG A 102 -14.04 9.38 -8.21
CA ARG A 102 -15.16 9.49 -7.25
C ARG A 102 -15.65 8.14 -6.73
N LYS A 103 -15.57 7.08 -7.53
CA LYS A 103 -15.85 5.70 -7.07
C LYS A 103 -14.79 5.20 -6.09
N LEU A 104 -13.60 5.83 -6.04
CA LEU A 104 -12.46 5.50 -5.19
C LEU A 104 -12.45 6.34 -3.90
N SER A 105 -13.55 6.31 -3.15
CA SER A 105 -13.72 7.25 -2.03
C SER A 105 -12.74 6.99 -0.87
N LYS A 106 -12.80 5.83 -0.20
CA LYS A 106 -11.90 5.39 0.88
C LYS A 106 -11.83 3.87 0.91
N GLY A 107 -10.68 3.30 1.27
CA GLY A 107 -10.52 1.86 1.36
C GLY A 107 -9.32 1.41 2.19
N LYS A 108 -9.14 0.11 2.29
CA LYS A 108 -8.00 -0.54 2.94
C LYS A 108 -7.01 -0.97 1.87
N LEU A 109 -5.72 -0.88 2.20
CA LEU A 109 -4.64 -1.26 1.28
C LEU A 109 -3.82 -2.41 1.83
N PHE A 110 -3.47 -3.32 0.92
CA PHE A 110 -2.68 -4.50 1.18
C PHE A 110 -1.57 -4.58 0.12
N LEU A 111 -0.32 -4.63 0.56
CA LEU A 111 0.83 -4.92 -0.29
C LEU A 111 1.20 -6.38 -0.14
N ILE A 112 1.28 -7.07 -1.27
CA ILE A 112 1.52 -8.52 -1.34
C ILE A 112 2.80 -8.75 -2.12
N GLU A 113 3.73 -9.47 -1.51
CA GLU A 113 4.94 -9.96 -2.16
C GLU A 113 4.83 -11.46 -2.35
N SER A 114 4.89 -11.88 -3.61
CA SER A 114 4.78 -13.29 -4.04
C SER A 114 5.71 -13.53 -5.23
N LYS A 115 6.19 -14.76 -5.37
CA LYS A 115 7.00 -15.28 -6.47
C LYS A 115 6.19 -15.49 -7.74
N GLN A 116 4.94 -15.92 -7.62
CA GLN A 116 4.04 -16.21 -8.74
C GLN A 116 3.03 -15.08 -8.97
N LEU A 117 3.54 -13.89 -9.30
CA LEU A 117 2.76 -12.65 -9.29
C LEU A 117 1.54 -12.67 -10.23
N GLU A 118 1.68 -13.18 -11.46
CA GLU A 118 0.58 -13.23 -12.44
C GLU A 118 -0.52 -14.22 -12.04
N GLU A 119 -0.14 -15.42 -11.59
CA GLU A 119 -1.09 -16.46 -11.15
C GLU A 119 -1.84 -15.98 -9.90
N ASN A 120 -1.13 -15.39 -8.94
CA ASN A 120 -1.74 -14.84 -7.73
C ASN A 120 -2.55 -13.57 -7.99
N LYS A 121 -2.25 -12.81 -9.05
CA LYS A 121 -3.09 -11.69 -9.46
C LYS A 121 -4.47 -12.19 -9.90
N ILE A 122 -4.51 -13.15 -10.84
CA ILE A 122 -5.75 -13.74 -11.34
C ILE A 122 -6.56 -14.35 -10.19
N LEU A 123 -5.91 -15.09 -9.30
CA LEU A 123 -6.53 -15.68 -8.13
C LEU A 123 -7.24 -14.63 -7.25
N LEU A 124 -6.57 -13.51 -6.98
CA LEU A 124 -7.12 -12.45 -6.14
C LEU A 124 -8.24 -11.68 -6.86
N GLU A 125 -8.15 -11.48 -8.18
CA GLU A 125 -9.23 -10.90 -8.98
C GLU A 125 -10.50 -11.77 -8.90
N GLU A 126 -10.36 -13.09 -9.03
CA GLU A 126 -11.48 -14.03 -8.90
C GLU A 126 -12.03 -14.08 -7.46
N ALA A 127 -11.15 -14.08 -6.45
CA ALA A 127 -11.55 -14.16 -5.05
C ALA A 127 -12.36 -12.93 -4.59
N TYR A 128 -12.05 -11.75 -5.14
CA TYR A 128 -12.67 -10.49 -4.73
C TYR A 128 -13.58 -9.88 -5.82
N GLU A 129 -13.99 -10.64 -6.85
CA GLU A 129 -14.81 -10.18 -7.98
C GLU A 129 -16.08 -9.42 -7.55
N ASN A 130 -16.71 -9.84 -6.44
CA ASN A 130 -17.94 -9.25 -5.92
C ASN A 130 -17.71 -8.00 -5.02
N GLU A 131 -16.46 -7.65 -4.75
CA GLU A 131 -16.08 -6.49 -3.95
C GLU A 131 -15.59 -5.36 -4.86
N ILE A 132 -15.85 -4.11 -4.47
CA ILE A 132 -15.25 -2.96 -5.16
C ILE A 132 -13.77 -2.93 -4.81
N HIS A 133 -12.96 -3.46 -5.71
CA HIS A 133 -11.53 -3.64 -5.51
C HIS A 133 -10.71 -3.15 -6.71
N TYR A 134 -9.45 -2.83 -6.43
CA TYR A 134 -8.47 -2.50 -7.45
C TYR A 134 -7.17 -3.24 -7.10
N LEU A 135 -6.59 -3.91 -8.08
CA LEU A 135 -5.38 -4.72 -7.90
C LEU A 135 -4.31 -4.25 -8.87
N TRP A 136 -3.20 -3.71 -8.36
CA TRP A 136 -2.11 -3.19 -9.19
C TRP A 136 -0.87 -4.06 -9.09
N SER A 137 -0.17 -4.26 -10.21
CA SER A 137 1.18 -4.82 -10.23
C SER A 137 2.21 -3.67 -10.19
N LEU A 138 2.97 -3.55 -9.10
CA LEU A 138 3.90 -2.46 -8.83
C LEU A 138 5.24 -2.99 -8.31
N GLU A 139 6.34 -2.69 -9.01
CA GLU A 139 7.70 -3.07 -8.59
C GLU A 139 7.86 -4.56 -8.20
N GLY A 140 7.18 -5.47 -8.92
CA GLY A 140 7.20 -6.90 -8.62
C GLY A 140 6.38 -7.32 -7.38
N ARG A 141 5.43 -6.48 -6.96
CA ARG A 141 4.46 -6.75 -5.88
C ARG A 141 3.05 -6.47 -6.36
N LEU A 142 2.05 -7.02 -5.66
CA LEU A 142 0.65 -6.68 -5.88
C LEU A 142 0.18 -5.69 -4.81
N LEU A 143 -0.55 -4.66 -5.21
CA LEU A 143 -1.20 -3.71 -4.31
C LEU A 143 -2.71 -3.88 -4.48
N LEU A 144 -3.37 -4.36 -3.44
CA LEU A 144 -4.82 -4.54 -3.41
C LEU A 144 -5.45 -3.41 -2.61
N PHE A 145 -6.45 -2.76 -3.18
CA PHE A 145 -7.32 -1.82 -2.51
C PHE A 145 -8.73 -2.40 -2.43
N LEU A 146 -9.31 -2.41 -1.24
CA LEU A 146 -10.66 -2.92 -0.99
C LEU A 146 -11.50 -1.88 -0.24
N GLN A 147 -12.73 -1.65 -0.69
CA GLN A 147 -13.67 -0.79 0.03
C GLN A 147 -14.35 -1.55 1.17
N ASP A 148 -14.54 -0.87 2.31
CA ASP A 148 -15.33 -1.35 3.46
C ASP A 148 -15.01 -2.78 3.93
N SER A 149 -13.72 -3.07 4.15
CA SER A 149 -13.27 -4.39 4.59
C SER A 149 -12.60 -4.37 5.97
N LYS A 150 -12.64 -5.53 6.64
CA LYS A 150 -11.92 -5.76 7.89
C LYS A 150 -10.51 -6.23 7.59
N GLU A 151 -9.53 -5.38 7.87
CA GLU A 151 -8.16 -5.59 7.41
C GLU A 151 -7.51 -6.88 7.90
N GLU A 152 -7.79 -7.31 9.14
CA GLU A 152 -7.16 -8.50 9.71
C GLU A 152 -7.69 -9.78 9.06
N GLU A 153 -9.01 -9.90 8.88
CA GLU A 153 -9.66 -11.03 8.21
C GLU A 153 -9.21 -11.12 6.74
N ILE A 154 -9.15 -9.99 6.03
CA ILE A 154 -8.69 -9.94 4.64
C ILE A 154 -7.21 -10.32 4.52
N SER A 155 -6.34 -9.81 5.39
CA SER A 155 -4.91 -10.13 5.33
C SER A 155 -4.65 -11.63 5.48
N GLN A 156 -5.41 -12.30 6.35
CA GLN A 156 -5.35 -13.74 6.55
C GLN A 156 -5.94 -14.50 5.36
N SER A 157 -7.06 -14.01 4.80
CA SER A 157 -7.68 -14.57 3.61
C SER A 157 -6.72 -14.54 2.42
N ILE A 158 -6.09 -13.40 2.13
CA ILE A 158 -5.12 -13.26 1.05
C ILE A 158 -3.97 -14.27 1.22
N TYR A 159 -3.41 -14.35 2.44
CA TYR A 159 -2.34 -15.29 2.75
C TYR A 159 -2.77 -16.74 2.51
N ALA A 160 -3.92 -17.13 3.05
CA ALA A 160 -4.45 -18.49 2.95
C ALA A 160 -4.78 -18.86 1.50
N SER A 161 -5.44 -17.98 0.75
CA SER A 161 -5.79 -18.20 -0.65
C SER A 161 -4.56 -18.47 -1.50
N ILE A 162 -3.51 -17.64 -1.39
CA ILE A 162 -2.27 -17.85 -2.15
C ILE A 162 -1.60 -19.16 -1.73
N LEU A 163 -1.49 -19.42 -0.41
CA LEU A 163 -0.86 -20.64 0.11
C LEU A 163 -1.55 -21.91 -0.39
N GLU A 164 -2.88 -21.95 -0.38
CA GLU A 164 -3.66 -23.13 -0.76
C GLU A 164 -3.67 -23.35 -2.29
N ASN A 165 -3.71 -22.28 -3.08
CA ASN A 165 -3.88 -22.39 -4.54
C ASN A 165 -2.54 -22.44 -5.31
N THR A 166 -1.49 -21.82 -4.77
CA THR A 166 -0.17 -21.75 -5.44
C THR A 166 0.95 -22.44 -4.69
N MET A 167 0.68 -22.98 -3.50
CA MET A 167 1.67 -23.63 -2.63
C MET A 167 2.84 -22.69 -2.28
N GLU A 168 2.57 -21.39 -2.21
CA GLU A 168 3.53 -20.35 -1.89
C GLU A 168 3.18 -19.67 -0.56
N GLU A 169 4.20 -19.31 0.22
CA GLU A 169 4.04 -18.47 1.41
C GLU A 169 4.22 -16.98 1.03
N PRO A 170 3.14 -16.23 0.74
CA PRO A 170 3.26 -14.81 0.40
C PRO A 170 3.60 -14.00 1.65
N SER A 171 4.17 -12.81 1.45
CA SER A 171 4.19 -11.79 2.50
C SER A 171 3.10 -10.76 2.26
N VAL A 172 2.34 -10.40 3.29
CA VAL A 172 1.23 -9.43 3.22
C VAL A 172 1.48 -8.31 4.22
N ALA A 173 1.52 -7.07 3.77
CA ALA A 173 1.57 -5.88 4.61
C ALA A 173 0.28 -5.07 4.44
N TYR A 174 -0.25 -4.49 5.51
CA TYR A 174 -1.48 -3.69 5.42
C TYR A 174 -1.52 -2.51 6.39
N ILE A 175 -2.38 -1.53 6.06
CA ILE A 175 -2.64 -0.33 6.85
C ILE A 175 -3.99 -0.44 7.56
N SER A 176 -4.03 -0.16 8.87
CA SER A 176 -5.26 -0.29 9.68
C SER A 176 -6.27 0.85 9.51
N HIS A 177 -5.87 1.99 8.95
CA HIS A 177 -6.79 3.09 8.68
C HIS A 177 -7.23 3.10 7.21
N HIS A 178 -8.35 3.76 6.94
CA HIS A 178 -8.78 3.98 5.57
C HIS A 178 -7.84 4.97 4.87
N VAL A 179 -7.46 4.65 3.65
CA VAL A 179 -6.61 5.48 2.81
C VAL A 179 -7.47 6.09 1.71
N ASP A 180 -7.35 7.41 1.60
CA ASP A 180 -7.90 8.18 0.49
C ASP A 180 -7.07 7.94 -0.77
N PHE A 181 -7.71 8.04 -1.93
CA PHE A 181 -7.04 7.78 -3.20
C PHE A 181 -5.85 8.72 -3.45
N ASP A 182 -5.98 9.99 -3.04
CA ASP A 182 -4.91 10.99 -3.13
C ASP A 182 -3.69 10.64 -2.24
N ASP A 183 -3.90 9.84 -1.19
CA ASP A 183 -2.85 9.39 -0.27
C ASP A 183 -2.17 8.10 -0.74
N LEU A 184 -2.60 7.48 -1.84
CA LEU A 184 -2.02 6.24 -2.36
C LEU A 184 -0.49 6.25 -2.50
N PRO A 185 0.15 7.31 -3.00
CA PRO A 185 1.62 7.30 -3.15
C PRO A 185 2.31 7.21 -1.80
N LYS A 186 1.79 7.95 -0.80
CA LYS A 186 2.30 7.94 0.57
C LYS A 186 2.02 6.59 1.25
N ALA A 187 0.82 6.06 1.09
CA ALA A 187 0.43 4.77 1.67
C ALA A 187 1.20 3.59 1.04
N TYR A 188 1.48 3.64 -0.26
CA TYR A 188 2.33 2.65 -0.92
C TYR A 188 3.77 2.68 -0.38
N ALA A 189 4.33 3.88 -0.18
CA ALA A 189 5.63 4.02 0.45
C ALA A 189 5.64 3.49 1.90
N GLU A 190 4.58 3.77 2.68
CA GLU A 190 4.39 3.22 4.03
C GLU A 190 4.34 1.69 4.01
N LEU A 191 3.55 1.08 3.12
CA LEU A 191 3.44 -0.37 2.96
C LEU A 191 4.76 -1.04 2.60
N LYS A 192 5.54 -0.44 1.70
CA LYS A 192 6.89 -0.92 1.38
C LYS A 192 7.77 -0.93 2.63
N GLN A 193 7.67 0.11 3.44
CA GLN A 193 8.45 0.19 4.68
C GLN A 193 7.99 -0.84 5.72
N ILE A 194 6.68 -1.02 5.92
CA ILE A 194 6.11 -2.04 6.81
C ILE A 194 6.62 -3.43 6.41
N MET A 195 6.56 -3.76 5.11
CA MET A 195 7.04 -5.03 4.58
C MET A 195 8.54 -5.24 4.84
N LEU A 196 9.35 -4.21 4.57
CA LEU A 196 10.80 -4.26 4.75
C LEU A 196 11.19 -4.41 6.23
N THR A 197 10.63 -3.57 7.10
CA THR A 197 10.85 -3.61 8.55
C THR A 197 10.37 -4.94 9.14
N GLY A 198 9.17 -5.38 8.78
CA GLY A 198 8.58 -6.63 9.25
C GLY A 198 9.46 -7.84 8.95
N LYS A 199 9.93 -7.98 7.71
CA LYS A 199 10.85 -9.06 7.30
C LYS A 199 12.21 -8.98 7.99
N THR A 200 12.69 -7.78 8.28
CA THR A 200 13.99 -7.57 8.96
C THR A 200 13.94 -8.07 10.40
N TYR A 201 12.89 -7.71 11.14
CA TYR A 201 12.78 -8.01 12.57
C TYR A 201 12.10 -9.36 12.88
N TYR A 202 11.17 -9.81 12.04
CA TYR A 202 10.36 -11.00 12.29
C TYR A 202 10.41 -11.97 11.11
N LYS A 203 11.54 -12.68 10.96
CA LYS A 203 11.80 -13.59 9.83
C LYS A 203 10.78 -14.72 9.65
N GLU A 204 10.10 -15.12 10.71
CA GLU A 204 9.08 -16.18 10.70
C GLU A 204 7.66 -15.64 10.47
N LYS A 205 7.45 -14.32 10.56
CA LYS A 205 6.16 -13.71 10.26
C LYS A 205 6.08 -13.39 8.78
N LEU A 206 4.88 -13.52 8.24
CA LEU A 206 4.58 -13.23 6.83
C LEU A 206 3.45 -12.23 6.67
N ILE A 207 2.73 -11.90 7.75
CA ILE A 207 1.69 -10.87 7.76
C ILE A 207 2.12 -9.75 8.71
N PHE A 208 2.06 -8.51 8.20
CA PHE A 208 2.56 -7.33 8.88
C PHE A 208 1.53 -6.20 8.89
N ARG A 209 1.28 -5.64 10.07
CA ARG A 209 0.39 -4.50 10.29
C ARG A 209 1.20 -3.27 10.67
N ASN A 210 0.82 -2.11 10.15
CA ASN A 210 1.53 -0.86 10.42
C ASN A 210 1.62 -0.50 11.91
N THR A 211 0.55 -0.70 12.68
CA THR A 211 0.52 -0.41 14.13
C THR A 211 1.40 -1.34 14.96
N ASP A 212 1.77 -2.52 14.44
CA ASP A 212 2.57 -3.51 15.16
C ASP A 212 4.06 -3.28 15.01
N LEU A 213 4.47 -2.41 14.07
CA LEU A 213 5.85 -2.16 13.69
C LEU A 213 6.27 -0.70 13.91
N LEU A 214 5.54 0.06 14.73
CA LEU A 214 5.82 1.50 14.91
C LEU A 214 7.21 1.75 15.49
N LEU A 215 7.63 0.96 16.49
CA LEU A 215 8.93 1.10 17.12
C LEU A 215 10.04 0.63 16.18
N GLU A 216 9.85 -0.51 15.55
CA GLU A 216 10.77 -1.10 14.59
C GLU A 216 10.98 -0.18 13.38
N SER A 217 9.90 0.46 12.88
CA SER A 217 9.97 1.42 11.78
C SER A 217 10.73 2.67 12.17
N PHE A 218 10.52 3.16 13.41
CA PHE A 218 11.30 4.27 13.97
C PHE A 218 12.78 3.91 14.09
N ILE A 219 13.10 2.75 14.65
CA ILE A 219 14.47 2.26 14.80
C ILE A 219 15.13 2.09 13.44
N TYR A 220 14.42 1.55 12.45
CA TYR A 220 14.90 1.42 11.08
C TYR A 220 15.27 2.76 10.46
N SER A 221 14.49 3.81 10.73
CA SER A 221 14.74 5.17 10.21
C SER A 221 16.02 5.84 10.76
N ILE A 222 16.60 5.32 11.85
CA ILE A 222 17.82 5.88 12.44
C ILE A 222 19.01 5.62 11.50
N PRO A 223 19.83 6.64 11.17
CA PRO A 223 21.02 6.46 10.33
C PRO A 223 21.99 5.42 10.88
N LYS A 224 22.61 4.64 9.98
CA LYS A 224 23.54 3.56 10.35
C LYS A 224 24.71 4.04 11.23
N GLU A 225 25.19 5.27 11.01
CA GLU A 225 26.26 5.87 11.81
C GLU A 225 25.83 6.05 13.28
N GLU A 226 24.61 6.52 13.52
CA GLU A 226 24.07 6.68 14.88
C GLU A 226 23.82 5.33 15.57
N LYS A 227 23.32 4.34 14.82
CA LYS A 227 23.19 2.96 15.31
C LYS A 227 24.55 2.42 15.76
N ASN A 228 25.58 2.61 14.93
CA ASN A 228 26.93 2.16 15.21
C ASN A 228 27.54 2.88 16.43
N HIS A 229 27.37 4.19 16.57
CA HIS A 229 27.86 4.92 17.74
C HIS A 229 27.32 4.34 19.06
N MET A 230 26.05 3.91 19.07
CA MET A 230 25.44 3.30 20.25
C MET A 230 25.91 1.84 20.49
N ILE A 231 26.11 1.05 19.43
CA ILE A 231 26.50 -0.37 19.52
C ILE A 231 27.99 -0.56 19.81
N VAL A 232 28.87 0.23 19.20
CA VAL A 232 30.34 0.01 19.22
C VAL A 232 30.90 -0.23 20.64
N PRO A 233 30.51 0.52 21.69
CA PRO A 233 30.99 0.28 23.05
C PRO A 233 30.62 -1.11 23.61
N TYR A 234 29.55 -1.71 23.10
CA TYR A 234 28.97 -2.97 23.56
C TYR A 234 29.05 -4.10 22.54
N GLN A 235 29.69 -3.90 21.39
CA GLN A 235 29.61 -4.81 20.25
C GLN A 235 30.00 -6.26 20.59
N GLN A 236 31.08 -6.44 21.36
CA GLN A 236 31.53 -7.77 21.80
C GLN A 236 30.48 -8.47 22.68
N LEU A 237 29.88 -7.73 23.63
CA LEU A 237 28.85 -8.25 24.51
C LEU A 237 27.57 -8.57 23.75
N LEU A 238 27.11 -7.66 22.90
CA LEU A 238 25.90 -7.85 22.09
C LEU A 238 26.04 -9.05 21.14
N THR A 239 27.22 -9.27 20.57
CA THR A 239 27.50 -10.43 19.70
C THR A 239 27.55 -11.74 20.49
N SER A 240 27.86 -11.69 21.79
CA SER A 240 27.89 -12.85 22.67
C SER A 240 26.51 -13.29 23.18
N LEU A 241 25.46 -12.45 23.01
CA LEU A 241 24.09 -12.79 23.40
C LEU A 241 23.54 -13.89 22.49
N ASP A 242 23.14 -15.00 23.10
CA ASP A 242 22.48 -16.09 22.39
C ASP A 242 20.98 -15.79 22.13
N LYS A 243 20.30 -16.74 21.46
CA LYS A 243 18.87 -16.60 21.16
C LYS A 243 18.01 -16.55 22.43
N GLU A 244 18.40 -17.27 23.49
CA GLU A 244 17.65 -17.29 24.74
C GLU A 244 17.78 -15.97 25.50
N ASP A 245 18.97 -15.37 25.51
CA ASP A 245 19.21 -14.08 26.14
C ASP A 245 18.40 -12.97 25.46
N LYS A 246 18.38 -12.95 24.12
CA LYS A 246 17.55 -12.02 23.34
C LYS A 246 16.06 -12.23 23.61
N ALA A 247 15.59 -13.48 23.56
CA ALA A 247 14.20 -13.82 23.86
C ALA A 247 13.79 -13.42 25.29
N MET A 248 14.68 -13.62 26.25
CA MET A 248 14.48 -13.20 27.63
C MET A 248 14.31 -11.68 27.75
N ILE A 249 15.17 -10.88 27.11
CA ILE A 249 15.08 -9.42 27.14
C ILE A 249 13.79 -8.94 26.46
N TYR A 250 13.43 -9.54 25.31
CA TYR A 250 12.18 -9.25 24.62
C TYR A 250 10.95 -9.55 25.50
N SER A 251 10.89 -10.72 26.11
CA SER A 251 9.79 -11.08 27.02
C SER A 251 9.78 -10.20 28.27
N TYR A 252 10.95 -9.77 28.77
CA TYR A 252 11.03 -8.84 29.90
C TYR A 252 10.43 -7.48 29.57
N VAL A 253 10.74 -6.92 28.40
CA VAL A 253 10.15 -5.66 27.90
C VAL A 253 8.65 -5.82 27.66
N ASN A 254 8.23 -6.88 26.97
CA ASN A 254 6.81 -7.14 26.64
C ASN A 254 5.94 -7.31 27.89
N ASN A 255 6.51 -7.84 28.97
CA ASN A 255 5.84 -7.96 30.26
C ASN A 255 6.02 -6.73 31.16
N HIS A 256 6.40 -5.57 30.61
CA HIS A 256 6.62 -4.32 31.35
C HIS A 256 7.58 -4.50 32.53
N MET A 257 8.65 -5.26 32.34
CA MET A 257 9.68 -5.59 33.35
C MET A 257 9.13 -6.37 34.57
N ALA A 258 7.97 -7.01 34.43
CA ALA A 258 7.36 -7.79 35.51
C ALA A 258 7.96 -9.21 35.60
N LEU A 259 8.94 -9.37 36.49
CA LEU A 259 9.69 -10.63 36.69
C LEU A 259 8.82 -11.90 36.78
N GLN A 260 7.68 -11.85 37.48
CA GLN A 260 6.82 -13.02 37.63
C GLN A 260 6.14 -13.41 36.31
N LYS A 261 5.67 -12.43 35.53
CA LYS A 261 5.00 -12.69 34.25
C LYS A 261 6.01 -13.19 33.21
N THR A 262 7.16 -12.53 33.12
CA THR A 262 8.27 -12.94 32.23
C THR A 262 8.76 -14.35 32.54
N ALA A 263 8.98 -14.68 33.82
CA ALA A 263 9.42 -16.02 34.20
C ALA A 263 8.39 -17.09 33.80
N LYS A 264 7.10 -16.80 33.98
CA LYS A 264 6.01 -17.69 33.57
C LYS A 264 5.95 -17.89 32.05
N GLU A 265 6.08 -16.81 31.28
CA GLU A 265 6.07 -16.85 29.80
C GLU A 265 7.27 -17.63 29.23
N LEU A 266 8.45 -17.45 29.82
CA LEU A 266 9.67 -18.17 29.42
C LEU A 266 9.78 -19.58 30.00
N HIS A 267 8.78 -20.05 30.77
CA HIS A 267 8.83 -21.32 31.51
C HIS A 267 10.07 -21.45 32.43
N LEU A 268 10.54 -20.34 32.99
CA LEU A 268 11.66 -20.27 33.91
C LEU A 268 11.19 -20.11 35.35
N HIS A 269 12.00 -20.57 36.30
CA HIS A 269 11.83 -20.17 37.69
C HIS A 269 12.23 -18.70 37.87
N ARG A 270 11.49 -17.93 38.70
CA ARG A 270 11.75 -16.50 38.95
C ARG A 270 13.21 -16.23 39.36
N ASN A 271 13.80 -17.09 40.18
CA ASN A 271 15.19 -16.93 40.63
C ASN A 271 16.19 -17.10 39.48
N THR A 272 15.93 -18.02 38.55
CA THR A 272 16.76 -18.22 37.37
C THR A 272 16.73 -16.99 36.48
N LEU A 273 15.55 -16.42 36.24
CA LEU A 273 15.41 -15.17 35.49
C LEU A 273 16.17 -14.02 36.19
N THR A 274 16.01 -13.89 37.50
CA THR A 274 16.69 -12.86 38.30
C THR A 274 18.21 -12.99 38.20
N TYR A 275 18.74 -14.22 38.24
CA TYR A 275 20.16 -14.49 38.07
C TYR A 275 20.65 -14.12 36.67
N ARG A 276 19.94 -14.52 35.60
CA ARG A 276 20.30 -14.18 34.22
C ARG A 276 20.29 -12.67 33.98
N LEU A 277 19.26 -11.96 34.44
CA LEU A 277 19.20 -10.50 34.36
C LEU A 277 20.34 -9.85 35.16
N GLY A 278 20.63 -10.33 36.38
CA GLY A 278 21.74 -9.81 37.18
C GLY A 278 23.13 -10.06 36.57
N LYS A 279 23.28 -11.09 35.73
CA LYS A 279 24.50 -11.28 34.94
C LYS A 279 24.60 -10.21 33.84
N LEU A 280 23.52 -9.98 33.09
CA LEU A 280 23.46 -8.92 32.08
C LEU A 280 23.68 -7.52 32.66
N GLU A 281 23.12 -7.22 33.84
CA GLU A 281 23.36 -5.96 34.55
C GLU A 281 24.87 -5.70 34.75
N LYS A 282 25.62 -6.73 35.15
CA LYS A 282 27.08 -6.63 35.35
C LYS A 282 27.83 -6.52 34.04
N ASP A 283 27.49 -7.36 33.07
CA ASP A 283 28.20 -7.44 31.79
C ASP A 283 28.06 -6.13 31.01
N PHE A 284 26.84 -5.55 30.98
CA PHE A 284 26.55 -4.29 30.28
C PHE A 284 26.73 -3.04 31.16
N ASN A 285 26.99 -3.19 32.46
CA ASN A 285 27.01 -2.09 33.44
C ASN A 285 25.73 -1.23 33.37
N LEU A 286 24.57 -1.90 33.38
CA LEU A 286 23.24 -1.29 33.31
C LEU A 286 22.39 -1.73 34.51
N ASP A 287 21.47 -0.88 34.97
CA ASP A 287 20.46 -1.23 35.97
C ASP A 287 19.20 -1.73 35.26
N LEU A 288 18.98 -3.06 35.21
CA LEU A 288 17.82 -3.64 34.52
C LEU A 288 16.53 -3.58 35.36
N LYS A 289 16.55 -2.89 36.51
CA LYS A 289 15.33 -2.43 37.21
C LYS A 289 14.91 -1.04 36.74
N ASN A 290 15.79 -0.32 36.05
CA ASN A 290 15.50 0.99 35.47
C ASN A 290 15.01 0.82 34.02
N MET A 291 13.80 1.32 33.76
CA MET A 291 13.19 1.26 32.43
C MET A 291 14.07 1.84 31.33
N THR A 292 14.71 2.99 31.57
CA THR A 292 15.57 3.65 30.58
C THR A 292 16.73 2.76 30.17
N HIS A 293 17.34 2.05 31.12
CA HIS A 293 18.47 1.16 30.85
C HIS A 293 18.01 -0.12 30.13
N VAL A 294 16.85 -0.66 30.48
CA VAL A 294 16.25 -1.81 29.78
C VAL A 294 15.94 -1.46 28.33
N ILE A 295 15.33 -0.29 28.09
CA ILE A 295 15.04 0.19 26.73
C ILE A 295 16.34 0.43 25.96
N TYR A 296 17.36 1.02 26.59
CA TYR A 296 18.67 1.21 25.96
C TYR A 296 19.29 -0.12 25.48
N LEU A 297 19.29 -1.15 26.33
CA LEU A 297 19.76 -2.49 25.95
C LEU A 297 18.91 -3.12 24.85
N TYR A 298 17.59 -3.02 24.97
CA TYR A 298 16.65 -3.53 23.97
C TYR A 298 16.88 -2.88 22.59
N THR A 299 17.04 -1.55 22.53
CA THR A 299 17.33 -0.82 21.29
C THR A 299 18.66 -1.24 20.67
N MET A 300 19.72 -1.43 21.47
CA MET A 300 21.01 -1.93 20.95
C MET A 300 20.88 -3.33 20.33
N ILE A 301 20.08 -4.20 20.94
CA ILE A 301 19.80 -5.55 20.40
C ILE A 301 19.03 -5.45 19.09
N LEU A 302 18.06 -4.54 19.00
CA LEU A 302 17.31 -4.30 17.76
C LEU A 302 18.22 -3.77 16.64
N PHE A 303 19.10 -2.82 16.92
CA PHE A 303 20.07 -2.34 15.94
C PHE A 303 21.00 -3.45 15.43
N LEU A 304 21.40 -4.39 16.29
CA LEU A 304 22.25 -5.51 15.87
C LEU A 304 21.54 -6.44 14.88
N ASN A 305 20.21 -6.59 14.97
CA ASN A 305 19.47 -7.48 14.07
C ASN A 305 19.29 -6.89 12.66
N GLU A 306 19.54 -5.59 12.47
CA GLU A 306 19.49 -4.91 11.17
C GLU A 306 20.84 -4.88 10.43
N LEU A 307 21.94 -5.14 11.14
CA LEU A 307 23.32 -5.11 10.62
C LEU A 307 23.74 -6.45 10.04
#